data_AF-A0A0W1JND9-F1
#
_entry.id   AF-A0A0W1JND9-F1
#
_cell.length_a   1.000
_cell.length_b   1.000
_cell.length_c   1.000
_cell.angle_alpha   90.00
_cell.angle_beta   90.00
_cell.angle_gamma   90.00
#
_symmetry.space_group_name_H-M   'P 1'
#
loop_
_entity.id
_entity.type
_entity.pdbx_description
1 polymer ?
#
loop_
_entity_poly.entity_id
_entity_poly.type
_entity_poly.pdbx_seq_one_letter_code
_entity_poly.pdbx_strand_id
1 'polypeptide(L)'
;MYNLLLVISVELLTFPFILLFFNLPMGMIQILVPALLALVGFVAIGLLVSLFSLKSQGRELLANVVSLPLFLPALFIGLSMTVDIAKGMSLPDVWRQDLFLLLYDVFFLAAAYLGFDSNYMD
;
A
#
# COMPACT_ATOMS: atom_id res chain seq x y z
N MET A 1 12.89 8.29 1.70
CA MET A 1 12.36 9.22 0.68
C MET A 1 12.60 8.73 -0.75
N TYR A 2 13.82 8.35 -1.16
CA TYR A 2 14.09 7.77 -2.49
C TYR A 2 13.26 6.53 -2.83
N ASN A 3 13.01 5.66 -1.85
CA ASN A 3 12.24 4.44 -2.07
C ASN A 3 10.80 4.75 -2.54
N LEU A 4 10.13 5.71 -1.92
CA LEU A 4 8.75 6.08 -2.27
C LEU A 4 8.63 6.61 -3.71
N LEU A 5 9.57 7.47 -4.13
CA LEU A 5 9.62 8.00 -5.50
C LEU A 5 9.81 6.90 -6.54
N LEU A 6 10.65 5.91 -6.23
CA LEU A 6 10.87 4.76 -7.10
C LEU A 6 9.60 3.92 -7.22
N VAL A 7 8.94 3.60 -6.09
CA VAL A 7 7.72 2.79 -6.11
C VAL A 7 6.58 3.51 -6.83
N ILE A 8 6.41 4.83 -6.64
CA ILE A 8 5.42 5.63 -7.41
C ILE A 8 5.74 5.63 -8.92
N SER A 9 7.02 5.71 -9.28
CA SER A 9 7.44 5.70 -10.69
C SER A 9 7.15 4.34 -11.34
N VAL A 10 7.41 3.25 -10.61
CA VAL A 10 7.06 1.89 -11.04
C VAL A 10 5.54 1.76 -11.21
N GLU A 11 4.76 2.28 -10.27
CA GLU A 11 3.28 2.25 -10.36
C GLU A 11 2.76 2.98 -11.59
N LEU A 12 3.27 4.17 -11.89
CA LEU A 12 2.88 4.90 -13.08
C LEU A 12 3.24 4.14 -14.37
N LEU A 13 4.33 3.39 -14.36
CA LEU A 13 4.74 2.55 -15.49
C LEU A 13 3.88 1.29 -15.63
N THR A 14 3.47 0.67 -14.52
CA THR A 14 2.65 -0.56 -14.50
C THR A 14 1.16 -0.28 -14.67
N PHE A 15 0.67 0.88 -14.27
CA PHE A 15 -0.73 1.30 -14.40
C PHE A 15 -1.36 1.10 -15.80
N PRO A 16 -0.71 1.49 -16.93
CA PRO A 16 -1.28 1.24 -18.25
C PRO A 16 -1.47 -0.27 -18.53
N PHE A 17 -0.63 -1.13 -17.96
CA PHE A 17 -0.80 -2.57 -18.08
C PHE A 17 -2.01 -3.08 -17.27
N ILE A 18 -2.32 -2.47 -16.13
CA ILE A 18 -3.55 -2.78 -15.38
C ILE A 18 -4.77 -2.47 -16.25
N LEU A 19 -4.82 -1.29 -16.88
CA LEU A 19 -5.93 -0.95 -17.76
C LEU A 19 -6.04 -1.91 -18.95
N LEU A 20 -4.90 -2.28 -19.55
CA LEU A 20 -4.83 -3.21 -20.68
C LEU A 20 -5.30 -4.64 -20.30
N PHE A 21 -4.74 -5.21 -19.23
CA PHE A 21 -5.00 -6.60 -18.84
C PHE A 21 -6.39 -6.81 -18.26
N PHE A 22 -6.96 -5.79 -17.60
CA PHE A 22 -8.31 -5.84 -17.07
C PHE A 22 -9.37 -5.33 -18.05
N ASN A 23 -8.98 -5.00 -19.29
CA ASN A 23 -9.86 -4.50 -20.35
C ASN A 23 -10.70 -3.29 -19.89
N LEU A 24 -10.06 -2.36 -19.17
CA LEU A 24 -10.70 -1.18 -18.62
C LEU A 24 -10.56 0.02 -19.57
N PRO A 25 -11.53 0.95 -19.59
CA PRO A 25 -11.42 2.18 -20.37
C PRO A 25 -10.19 2.99 -19.95
N MET A 26 -9.41 3.50 -20.92
CA MET A 26 -8.24 4.35 -20.64
C MET A 26 -8.57 5.62 -19.85
N GLY A 27 -9.85 6.04 -19.84
CA GLY A 27 -10.33 7.20 -19.08
C GLY A 27 -10.60 6.94 -17.59
N MET A 28 -10.49 5.69 -17.10
CA MET A 28 -10.71 5.35 -15.68
C MET A 28 -9.51 5.71 -14.78
N ILE A 29 -9.04 6.96 -14.90
CA ILE A 29 -7.94 7.52 -14.10
C ILE A 29 -8.27 7.49 -12.60
N GLN A 30 -9.56 7.43 -12.24
CA GLN A 30 -10.03 7.33 -10.85
C GLN A 30 -9.49 6.10 -10.11
N ILE A 31 -9.16 5.01 -10.83
CA ILE A 31 -8.56 3.79 -10.26
C ILE A 31 -7.14 4.05 -9.73
N LEU A 32 -6.48 5.11 -10.19
CA LEU A 32 -5.15 5.47 -9.72
C LEU A 32 -5.15 5.88 -8.24
N VAL A 33 -6.26 6.41 -7.73
CA VAL A 33 -6.38 6.84 -6.33
C VAL A 33 -6.24 5.65 -5.35
N PRO A 34 -7.09 4.60 -5.42
CA PRO A 34 -6.94 3.46 -4.53
C PRO A 34 -5.63 2.70 -4.76
N ALA A 35 -5.10 2.69 -6.00
CA ALA A 35 -3.82 2.08 -6.31
C ALA A 35 -2.66 2.79 -5.59
N LEU A 36 -2.60 4.12 -5.66
CA LEU A 36 -1.57 4.92 -4.99
C LEU A 36 -1.67 4.84 -3.47
N LEU A 37 -2.88 4.88 -2.92
CA LEU A 37 -3.10 4.74 -1.48
C LEU A 37 -2.61 3.38 -0.99
N ALA A 38 -3.09 2.28 -1.60
CA ALA A 38 -2.66 0.94 -1.22
C ALA A 38 -1.12 0.81 -1.24
N LEU A 39 -0.49 1.39 -2.26
CA LEU A 39 0.96 1.38 -2.44
C LEU A 39 1.72 2.09 -1.30
N VAL A 40 1.18 3.17 -0.74
CA VAL A 40 1.78 3.85 0.43
C VAL A 40 1.80 2.91 1.64
N GLY A 41 0.69 2.24 1.93
CA GLY A 41 0.62 1.22 2.99
C GLY A 41 1.60 0.07 2.78
N PHE A 42 1.73 -0.41 1.54
CA PHE A 42 2.72 -1.42 1.17
C PHE A 42 4.16 -0.97 1.47
N VAL A 43 4.51 0.28 1.13
CA VAL A 43 5.84 0.83 1.42
C VAL A 43 6.07 0.94 2.92
N ALA A 44 5.08 1.36 3.70
CA ALA A 44 5.18 1.49 5.15
C ALA A 44 5.47 0.14 5.83
N ILE A 45 4.79 -0.93 5.41
CA ILE A 45 5.05 -2.28 5.91
C ILE A 45 6.42 -2.79 5.45
N GLY A 46 6.80 -2.54 4.19
CA GLY A 46 8.14 -2.89 3.70
C GLY A 46 9.27 -2.24 4.52
N LEU A 47 9.07 -1.00 4.97
CA LEU A 47 9.98 -0.31 5.89
C LEU A 47 10.06 -1.00 7.26
N LEU A 48 8.92 -1.40 7.83
CA LEU A 48 8.87 -2.16 9.08
C LEU A 48 9.60 -3.51 8.95
N VAL A 49 9.41 -4.23 7.85
CA VAL A 49 10.12 -5.50 7.62
C VAL A 49 11.62 -5.30 7.51
N SER A 50 12.05 -4.26 6.81
CA SER A 50 13.46 -3.90 6.69
C SER A 50 14.09 -3.61 8.04
N LEU A 51 13.39 -2.93 8.96
CA LEU A 51 13.82 -2.75 10.34
C LEU A 51 14.07 -4.08 11.06
N PHE A 52 13.12 -5.02 10.94
CA PHE A 52 13.21 -6.30 11.64
C PHE A 52 14.33 -7.20 11.11
N SER A 53 14.68 -7.11 9.82
CA SER A 53 15.78 -7.86 9.22
C SER A 53 17.16 -7.41 9.73
N LEU A 54 17.32 -6.12 10.09
CA LEU A 54 18.60 -5.60 10.58
C LEU A 54 19.02 -6.13 11.97
N LYS A 55 18.08 -6.59 12.80
CA LYS A 55 18.34 -6.87 14.23
C LYS A 55 18.34 -8.35 14.65
N SER A 56 18.00 -9.34 13.82
CA SER A 56 18.03 -10.74 14.32
C SER A 56 18.07 -11.86 13.27
N GLN A 57 19.16 -12.63 13.25
CA GLN A 57 19.17 -14.00 12.69
C GLN A 57 18.15 -14.85 13.48
N GLY A 58 17.05 -15.26 12.83
CA GLY A 58 16.08 -16.22 13.38
C GLY A 58 14.63 -15.73 13.55
N ARG A 59 14.34 -14.43 13.43
CA ARG A 59 12.94 -13.89 13.44
C ARG A 59 12.43 -13.40 12.10
N GLU A 60 13.22 -13.51 11.03
CA GLU A 60 12.78 -13.19 9.67
C GLU A 60 11.53 -13.98 9.25
N LEU A 61 11.39 -15.22 9.74
CA LEU A 61 10.18 -16.03 9.55
C LEU A 61 8.95 -15.40 10.23
N LEU A 62 9.09 -14.85 11.44
CA LEU A 62 8.00 -14.14 12.12
C LEU A 62 7.68 -12.81 11.43
N ALA A 63 8.71 -12.08 10.98
CA ALA A 63 8.51 -10.85 10.22
C ALA A 63 7.71 -11.12 8.94
N ASN A 64 8.07 -12.13 8.15
CA ASN A 64 7.36 -12.45 6.91
C ASN A 64 5.94 -13.00 7.16
N VAL A 65 5.77 -13.86 8.17
CA VAL A 65 4.46 -14.42 8.56
C VAL A 65 3.52 -13.34 9.11
N VAL A 66 4.03 -12.33 9.81
CA VAL A 66 3.24 -11.20 10.32
C VAL A 66 3.02 -10.15 9.25
N SER A 67 3.93 -9.98 8.30
CA SER A 67 3.76 -9.02 7.21
C SER A 67 2.58 -9.36 6.32
N LEU A 68 2.41 -10.64 5.98
CA LEU A 68 1.29 -11.11 5.17
C LEU A 68 -0.08 -10.64 5.70
N PRO A 69 -0.50 -10.93 6.95
CA PRO A 69 -1.77 -10.46 7.49
C PRO A 69 -1.83 -8.94 7.66
N LEU A 70 -0.70 -8.25 7.75
CA LEU A 70 -0.69 -6.78 7.74
C LEU A 70 -1.04 -6.26 6.34
N PHE A 71 -0.49 -6.82 5.26
CA PHE A 71 -0.81 -6.40 3.90
C PHE A 71 -2.27 -6.68 3.49
N LEU A 72 -2.86 -7.77 3.97
CA LEU A 72 -4.18 -8.24 3.53
C LEU A 72 -5.29 -7.18 3.63
N PRO A 73 -5.49 -6.47 4.77
CA PRO A 73 -6.48 -5.41 4.89
C PRO A 73 -6.39 -4.35 3.79
N ALA A 74 -5.21 -3.76 3.57
CA ALA A 74 -5.03 -2.72 2.55
C ALA A 74 -5.25 -3.26 1.14
N LEU A 75 -4.76 -4.48 0.87
CA LEU A 75 -4.92 -5.16 -0.42
C LEU A 75 -6.41 -5.41 -0.72
N PHE A 76 -7.18 -5.95 0.23
CA PHE A 76 -8.60 -6.22 0.04
C PHE A 76 -9.44 -4.95 -0.12
N ILE A 77 -9.14 -3.90 0.64
CA ILE A 77 -9.85 -2.62 0.54
C ILE A 77 -9.56 -1.96 -0.82
N GLY A 78 -8.28 -1.87 -1.21
CA GLY A 78 -7.89 -1.31 -2.50
C GLY A 78 -8.45 -2.10 -3.69
N LEU A 79 -8.47 -3.42 -3.61
CA LEU A 79 -9.09 -4.28 -4.63
C LEU A 79 -10.61 -4.06 -4.70
N SER A 80 -11.29 -3.99 -3.56
CA SER A 80 -12.72 -3.70 -3.50
C SER A 80 -13.03 -2.37 -4.18
N MET A 81 -12.30 -1.29 -3.85
CA MET A 81 -12.48 0.02 -4.50
C MET A 81 -12.24 -0.04 -6.00
N THR A 82 -11.19 -0.74 -6.42
CA THR A 82 -10.87 -0.89 -7.85
C THR A 82 -12.00 -1.59 -8.60
N VAL A 83 -12.56 -2.66 -8.02
CA VAL A 83 -13.70 -3.38 -8.59
C VAL A 83 -14.95 -2.50 -8.62
N ASP A 84 -15.19 -1.73 -7.56
CA ASP A 84 -16.35 -0.86 -7.44
C ASP A 84 -16.30 0.27 -8.48
N ILE A 85 -15.15 0.92 -8.63
CA ILE A 85 -14.91 1.94 -9.67
C ILE A 85 -14.99 1.31 -11.07
N ALA A 86 -14.45 0.11 -11.27
CA ALA A 86 -14.54 -0.60 -12.55
C ALA A 86 -15.99 -0.94 -12.93
N LYS A 87 -16.89 -1.12 -11.96
CA LYS A 87 -18.34 -1.29 -12.18
C LYS A 87 -19.08 0.01 -12.49
N GLY A 88 -18.38 1.15 -12.53
CA GLY A 88 -18.95 2.45 -12.85
C GLY A 88 -19.34 3.30 -11.64
N MET A 89 -18.97 2.90 -10.42
CA MET A 89 -19.07 3.80 -9.28
C MET A 89 -18.02 4.91 -9.38
N SER A 90 -18.34 6.06 -8.79
CA SER A 90 -17.44 7.21 -8.73
C SER A 90 -16.68 7.24 -7.40
N LEU A 91 -15.57 7.97 -7.35
CA LEU A 91 -14.77 8.20 -6.12
C LEU A 91 -15.62 8.59 -4.89
N PRO A 92 -16.61 9.50 -4.99
CA PRO A 92 -17.50 9.82 -3.87
C PRO A 92 -18.30 8.63 -3.32
N ASP A 93 -18.64 7.65 -4.16
CA ASP A 93 -19.43 6.48 -3.74
C ASP A 93 -18.60 5.54 -2.85
N VAL A 94 -17.28 5.52 -3.06
CA VAL A 94 -16.31 4.67 -2.35
C VAL A 94 -15.54 5.41 -1.25
N TRP A 95 -15.98 6.62 -0.86
CA TRP A 95 -15.26 7.50 0.06
C TRP A 95 -14.91 6.85 1.42
N ARG A 96 -15.75 5.91 1.89
CA ARG A 96 -15.50 5.19 3.15
C ARG A 96 -14.29 4.28 3.03
N GLN A 97 -14.15 3.58 1.90
CA GLN A 97 -13.02 2.71 1.65
C GLN A 97 -11.73 3.53 1.51
N ASP A 98 -11.81 4.69 0.82
CA ASP A 98 -10.69 5.65 0.74
C ASP A 98 -10.24 6.10 2.12
N LEU A 99 -11.19 6.50 2.99
CA LEU A 99 -10.88 6.95 4.35
C LEU A 99 -10.22 5.84 5.19
N PHE A 100 -10.72 4.61 5.08
CA PHE A 100 -10.15 3.46 5.79
C PHE A 100 -8.71 3.17 5.32
N LEU A 101 -8.47 3.21 4.02
CA LEU A 101 -7.15 2.99 3.42
C LEU A 101 -6.17 4.08 3.87
N LEU A 102 -6.61 5.35 3.86
CA LEU A 102 -5.82 6.47 4.35
C LEU A 102 -5.48 6.35 5.85
N LEU A 103 -6.46 6.01 6.69
CA LEU A 103 -6.24 5.80 8.13
C LEU A 103 -5.26 4.65 8.38
N TYR A 104 -5.39 3.58 7.61
CA TYR A 104 -4.47 2.45 7.65
C TYR A 104 -3.04 2.88 7.32
N ASP A 105 -2.84 3.62 6.22
CA ASP A 105 -1.52 4.09 5.80
C ASP A 105 -0.88 5.00 6.84
N VAL A 106 -1.64 5.96 7.38
CA VAL A 106 -1.18 6.88 8.43
C VAL A 106 -0.75 6.10 9.67
N PHE A 107 -1.52 5.10 10.09
CA PHE A 107 -1.19 4.26 11.24
C PHE A 107 0.13 3.50 11.03
N PHE A 108 0.31 2.85 9.88
CA PHE A 108 1.51 2.08 9.60
C PHE A 108 2.74 2.95 9.37
N LEU A 109 2.59 4.11 8.73
CA LEU A 109 3.67 5.08 8.60
C LEU A 109 4.10 5.62 9.97
N ALA A 110 3.15 5.94 10.85
CA ALA A 110 3.45 6.37 12.21
C ALA A 110 4.16 5.26 13.01
N ALA A 111 3.68 4.01 12.92
CA ALA A 111 4.31 2.87 13.56
C ALA A 111 5.73 2.61 13.02
N ALA A 112 5.93 2.73 11.71
CA ALA A 112 7.25 2.62 11.07
C ALA A 112 8.20 3.72 11.55
N TYR A 113 7.75 4.96 11.59
CA TYR A 113 8.54 6.10 12.04
C TYR A 113 8.96 5.94 13.51
N LEU A 114 8.00 5.65 14.40
CA LEU A 114 8.27 5.43 15.82
C LEU A 114 9.20 4.22 16.06
N GLY A 115 9.01 3.14 15.30
CA GLY A 115 9.86 1.96 15.36
C GLY A 115 11.29 2.22 14.88
N PHE A 116 11.48 3.09 13.88
CA PHE A 116 12.81 3.52 13.44
C PHE A 116 13.49 4.39 14.50
N ASP A 117 12.78 5.40 15.01
CA ASP A 117 13.32 6.36 15.99
C ASP A 117 13.77 5.65 17.29
N SER A 118 12.94 4.74 17.81
CA SER A 118 13.28 4.00 19.03
C SER A 118 14.47 3.04 18.87
N ASN A 119 14.80 2.60 17.65
CA ASN A 119 15.83 1.59 17.41
C ASN A 119 17.17 2.16 16.94
N TYR A 120 17.22 3.42 16.50
CA TYR A 120 18.43 4.09 16.00
C TYR A 120 19.09 5.04 17.02
N MET A 121 18.47 5.23 18.19
CA MET A 121 19.01 6.07 19.29
C MET A 121 19.73 5.28 20.41
N ASP A 122 19.82 3.95 20.29
CA ASP A 122 20.66 3.07 21.12
C ASP A 122 21.83 2.51 20.28
#